data_AF-A0A0P7B4L7-F1
#
_entry.id   AF-A0A0P7B4L7-F1
#
_cell.length_a   1.000
_cell.length_b   1.000
_cell.length_c   1.000
_cell.angle_alpha   90.00
_cell.angle_beta   90.00
_cell.angle_gamma   90.00
#
_symmetry.space_group_name_H-M   'P 1'
#
loop_
_entity.id
_entity.type
_entity.pdbx_description
1 polymer ?
#
loop_
_entity_poly.entity_id
_entity_poly.type
_entity_poly.pdbx_seq_one_letter_code
_entity_poly.pdbx_strand_id
1 'polypeptide(L)'
;MTGSDDHVSPFGPLMAELARMRKSNLTSAIEDVDQIIDLLTAAREQVAAEPDAHRIGMAMTTLQNPVKARFEAITQDLKEVTKAQKGFGKALDKACLPQLLRPTCLC
;
A
#
# COMPACT_ATOMS: atom_id res chain seq x y z
N MET A 1 -42.96 -1.46 24.02
CA MET A 1 -41.73 -0.72 23.67
C MET A 1 -40.75 -1.74 23.13
N THR A 2 -40.64 -1.83 21.81
CA THR A 2 -39.79 -2.81 21.11
C THR A 2 -38.33 -2.36 21.22
N GLY A 3 -37.59 -2.98 22.14
CA GLY A 3 -36.13 -2.88 22.16
C GLY A 3 -35.60 -3.65 20.95
N SER A 4 -35.18 -2.94 19.93
CA SER A 4 -34.39 -3.48 18.83
C SER A 4 -33.03 -3.89 19.39
N ASP A 5 -32.90 -5.16 19.74
CA ASP A 5 -31.60 -5.80 19.88
C ASP A 5 -30.96 -5.84 18.49
N ASP A 6 -30.29 -4.74 18.14
CA ASP A 6 -29.40 -4.64 16.99
C ASP A 6 -28.26 -5.64 17.20
N HIS A 7 -28.49 -6.89 16.80
CA HIS A 7 -27.44 -7.89 16.62
C HIS A 7 -26.56 -7.43 15.45
N VAL A 8 -25.69 -6.45 15.72
CA VAL A 8 -24.62 -6.05 14.82
C VAL A 8 -23.77 -7.29 14.59
N SER A 9 -23.79 -7.80 13.36
CA SER A 9 -23.02 -8.97 12.98
C SER A 9 -21.55 -8.76 13.37
N PRO A 10 -20.91 -9.70 14.11
CA PRO A 10 -19.51 -9.56 14.54
C PRO A 10 -18.54 -9.46 13.35
N PHE A 11 -19.01 -9.82 12.15
CA PHE A 11 -18.26 -9.75 10.91
C PHE A 11 -18.38 -8.41 10.17
N GLY A 12 -19.27 -7.50 10.59
CA GLY A 12 -19.44 -6.19 9.95
C GLY A 12 -18.12 -5.41 9.83
N PRO A 13 -17.36 -5.23 10.93
CA PRO A 13 -16.03 -4.61 10.89
C PRO A 13 -15.02 -5.37 10.02
N LEU A 14 -15.06 -6.71 10.02
CA LEU A 14 -14.18 -7.55 9.21
C LEU A 14 -14.42 -7.35 7.71
N MET A 15 -15.68 -7.27 7.28
CA MET A 15 -16.04 -7.01 5.89
C MET A 15 -15.59 -5.61 5.43
N ALA A 16 -15.70 -4.61 6.31
CA ALA A 16 -15.20 -3.27 6.04
C ALA A 16 -13.67 -3.24 5.86
N GLU A 17 -12.92 -3.94 6.71
CA GLU A 17 -11.46 -4.06 6.56
C GLU A 17 -11.06 -4.90 5.34
N LEU A 18 -11.82 -5.95 4.99
CA LEU A 18 -11.59 -6.73 3.77
C LEU A 18 -11.71 -5.85 2.52
N ALA A 19 -12.74 -5.00 2.48
CA ALA A 19 -12.94 -4.05 1.38
C ALA A 19 -11.80 -3.03 1.31
N ARG A 20 -11.28 -2.55 2.45
CA ARG A 20 -10.09 -1.67 2.50
C ARG A 20 -8.84 -2.38 2.00
N MET A 21 -8.55 -3.59 2.51
CA MET A 21 -7.38 -4.39 2.10
C MET A 21 -7.39 -4.71 0.61
N ARG A 22 -8.56 -4.99 0.01
CA ARG A 22 -8.67 -5.20 -1.44
C ARG A 22 -8.37 -3.96 -2.27
N LYS A 23 -8.67 -2.77 -1.73
CA LYS A 23 -8.35 -1.48 -2.38
C LYS A 23 -6.88 -1.09 -2.20
N SER A 24 -6.29 -1.43 -1.06
CA SER A 24 -4.87 -1.22 -0.77
C SER A 24 -4.04 -2.36 -1.36
N ASN A 25 -3.69 -2.24 -2.64
CA ASN A 25 -2.83 -3.18 -3.36
C ASN A 25 -1.52 -2.50 -3.79
N LEU A 26 -0.62 -3.28 -4.39
CA LEU A 26 0.71 -2.81 -4.80
C LEU A 26 0.73 -2.24 -6.22
N THR A 27 -0.41 -2.07 -6.89
CA THR A 27 -0.45 -1.61 -8.29
C THR A 27 0.19 -0.24 -8.45
N SER A 28 -0.13 0.72 -7.57
CA SER A 28 0.47 2.06 -7.61
C SER A 28 1.98 2.03 -7.35
N ALA A 29 2.44 1.20 -6.41
CA ALA A 29 3.87 1.03 -6.16
C ALA A 29 4.62 0.43 -7.36
N ILE A 30 3.98 -0.47 -8.12
CA ILE A 30 4.54 -1.03 -9.35
C ILE A 30 4.63 0.06 -10.44
N GLU A 31 3.56 0.84 -10.62
CA GLU A 31 3.54 1.97 -11.56
C GLU A 31 4.63 3.00 -11.24
N ASP A 32 4.89 3.28 -9.96
CA ASP A 32 5.98 4.16 -9.54
C ASP A 32 7.36 3.58 -9.85
N VAL A 33 7.54 2.26 -9.76
CA VAL A 33 8.79 1.58 -10.16
C VAL A 33 8.99 1.68 -11.67
N ASP A 34 7.96 1.46 -12.48
CA ASP A 34 8.02 1.60 -13.93
C ASP A 34 8.41 3.04 -14.31
N GLN A 35 7.85 4.05 -13.64
CA GLN A 35 8.24 5.45 -13.85
C GLN A 35 9.70 5.73 -13.48
N ILE A 36 10.23 5.10 -12.42
CA ILE A 36 11.67 5.21 -12.09
C ILE A 36 12.50 4.62 -13.23
N ILE A 37 12.12 3.45 -13.75
CA ILE A 37 12.82 2.80 -14.87
C ILE A 37 12.83 3.73 -16.10
N ASP A 38 11.70 4.35 -16.42
CA ASP A 38 11.59 5.30 -17.53
C ASP A 38 12.50 6.53 -17.33
N LEU A 39 12.46 7.14 -16.13
CA LEU A 39 13.31 8.29 -15.79
C LEU A 39 14.80 7.96 -15.92
N LEU A 40 15.22 6.81 -15.39
CA LEU A 40 16.62 6.38 -15.44
C LEU A 40 17.05 6.02 -16.87
N THR A 41 16.15 5.40 -17.65
CA THR A 41 16.40 5.04 -19.05
C THR A 41 16.56 6.29 -19.91
N ALA A 42 15.65 7.26 -19.77
CA ALA A 42 15.72 8.53 -20.48
C ALA A 42 16.98 9.33 -20.12
N ALA A 43 17.34 9.39 -18.83
CA ALA A 43 18.58 10.05 -18.41
C ALA A 43 19.83 9.38 -18.99
N ARG A 44 19.87 8.03 -19.01
CA ARG A 44 20.97 7.28 -19.63
C ARG A 44 21.10 7.62 -21.12
N GLU A 45 19.99 7.68 -21.84
CA GLU A 45 19.98 8.03 -23.28
C GLU A 45 20.44 9.48 -23.51
N GLN A 46 19.97 10.41 -22.69
CA GLN A 46 20.40 11.81 -22.76
C GLN A 46 21.91 11.97 -22.52
N VAL A 47 22.46 11.27 -21.52
CA VAL A 47 23.90 11.28 -21.23
C VAL A 47 24.71 10.64 -22.35
N ALA A 48 24.22 9.56 -22.96
CA ALA A 48 24.91 8.89 -24.07
C ALA A 48 24.97 9.76 -25.34
N ALA A 49 23.99 10.65 -25.54
CA ALA A 49 23.90 11.51 -26.71
C ALA A 49 24.56 12.90 -26.52
N GLU A 50 24.83 13.32 -25.28
CA GLU A 50 25.32 14.66 -24.97
C GLU A 50 26.86 14.68 -24.78
N PRO A 51 27.62 15.37 -25.64
CA PRO A 51 29.08 15.49 -25.48
C PRO A 51 29.50 16.54 -24.43
N ASP A 52 28.63 17.48 -24.06
CA ASP A 52 28.97 18.54 -23.11
C ASP A 52 28.81 18.10 -21.65
N ALA A 53 29.92 18.09 -20.92
CA ALA A 53 29.97 17.64 -19.53
C ALA A 53 29.10 18.48 -18.58
N HIS A 54 28.92 19.78 -18.86
CA HIS A 54 28.08 20.64 -18.04
C HIS A 54 26.60 20.28 -18.20
N ARG A 55 26.14 20.06 -19.43
CA ARG A 55 24.77 19.61 -19.72
C ARG A 55 24.47 18.21 -19.17
N ILE A 56 25.43 17.29 -19.23
CA ILE A 56 25.33 15.99 -18.53
C ILE A 56 25.12 16.21 -17.03
N GLY A 57 25.91 17.07 -16.40
CA GLY A 57 25.78 17.39 -14.98
C GLY A 57 24.42 17.98 -14.62
N MET A 58 23.88 18.86 -15.47
CA MET A 58 22.53 19.39 -15.28
C MET A 58 21.46 18.30 -15.40
N ALA A 59 21.52 17.44 -16.41
CA ALA A 59 20.57 16.34 -16.60
C ALA A 59 20.53 15.40 -15.37
N MET A 60 21.71 15.03 -14.86
CA MET A 60 21.82 14.21 -13.65
C MET A 60 21.30 14.92 -12.40
N THR A 61 21.47 16.24 -12.29
CA THR A 61 20.94 17.04 -11.18
C THR A 61 19.41 17.10 -11.23
N THR A 62 18.84 17.34 -12.41
CA THR A 62 17.38 17.38 -12.61
C THR A 62 16.71 16.03 -12.32
N LEU A 63 17.41 14.92 -12.55
CA LEU A 63 16.92 13.56 -12.27
C LEU A 63 16.75 13.25 -10.77
N GLN A 64 17.50 13.92 -9.89
CA GLN A 64 17.53 13.60 -8.45
C GLN A 64 16.15 13.75 -7.79
N ASN A 65 15.48 14.87 -8.03
CA ASN A 65 14.20 15.17 -7.38
C ASN A 65 13.07 14.22 -7.83
N PRO A 66 12.85 13.97 -9.14
CA PRO A 66 11.87 12.99 -9.60
C PRO A 66 12.08 11.59 -9.04
N VAL A 67 13.31 11.07 -9.08
CA VAL A 67 13.62 9.73 -8.57
C VAL A 67 13.36 9.63 -7.07
N LYS A 68 13.80 10.63 -6.30
CA LYS A 68 13.52 10.69 -4.85
C LYS A 68 12.02 10.72 -4.57
N ALA A 69 11.26 11.55 -5.29
CA ALA A 69 9.81 11.66 -5.11
C ALA A 69 9.10 10.33 -5.40
N ARG A 70 9.54 9.56 -6.40
CA ARG A 70 8.98 8.23 -6.68
C ARG A 70 9.29 7.23 -5.57
N PHE A 71 10.50 7.21 -5.02
CA PHE A 71 10.83 6.34 -3.87
C PHE A 71 10.02 6.69 -2.62
N GLU A 72 9.75 7.97 -2.38
CA GLU A 72 8.88 8.42 -1.29
C GLU A 72 7.43 7.94 -1.50
N ALA A 73 6.92 8.01 -2.74
CA ALA A 73 5.60 7.50 -3.10
C ALA A 73 5.47 5.98 -2.88
N ILE A 74 6.43 5.18 -3.39
CA ILE A 74 6.49 3.73 -3.15
C ILE A 74 6.47 3.42 -1.64
N THR A 75 7.26 4.16 -0.86
CA THR A 75 7.31 3.97 0.60
C THR A 75 5.96 4.25 1.25
N GLN A 76 5.21 5.24 0.75
CA GLN A 76 3.88 5.57 1.26
C GLN A 76 2.85 4.50 0.89
N ASP A 77 2.89 3.99 -0.35
CA ASP A 77 2.00 2.91 -0.79
C ASP A 77 2.19 1.64 0.03
N LEU A 78 3.45 1.23 0.25
CA LEU A 78 3.79 0.09 1.10
C LEU A 78 3.29 0.27 2.55
N LYS A 79 3.34 1.49 3.09
CA LYS A 79 2.80 1.80 4.42
C LYS A 79 1.28 1.62 4.46
N GLU A 80 0.56 2.08 3.44
CA GLU A 80 -0.90 1.95 3.38
C GLU A 80 -1.33 0.48 3.23
N VAL A 81 -0.65 -0.30 2.39
CA VAL A 81 -0.89 -1.76 2.28
C VAL A 81 -0.65 -2.45 3.64
N THR A 82 0.48 -2.14 4.29
CA THR A 82 0.80 -2.71 5.62
C THR A 82 -0.25 -2.33 6.66
N LYS A 83 -0.74 -1.09 6.64
CA LYS A 83 -1.79 -0.61 7.53
C LYS A 83 -3.11 -1.35 7.31
N ALA A 84 -3.51 -1.54 6.05
CA ALA A 84 -4.72 -2.28 5.70
C ALA A 84 -4.64 -3.75 6.12
N GLN A 85 -3.51 -4.41 5.89
CA GLN A 85 -3.26 -5.79 6.34
C GLN A 85 -3.34 -5.92 7.87
N LYS A 86 -2.71 -5.00 8.61
CA LYS A 86 -2.80 -4.96 10.08
C LYS A 86 -4.22 -4.70 10.58
N GLY A 87 -4.96 -3.81 9.92
CA GLY A 87 -6.36 -3.52 10.22
C GLY A 87 -7.24 -4.76 10.05
N PHE A 88 -7.10 -5.44 8.92
CA PHE A 88 -7.80 -6.69 8.64
C PHE A 88 -7.46 -7.80 9.64
N GLY A 89 -6.17 -8.02 9.94
CA GLY A 89 -5.75 -9.00 10.94
C GLY A 89 -6.39 -8.76 12.32
N LYS A 90 -6.39 -7.51 12.80
CA LYS A 90 -7.05 -7.16 14.07
C LYS A 90 -8.56 -7.39 14.04
N ALA A 91 -9.23 -7.11 12.92
CA ALA A 91 -10.66 -7.38 12.78
C ALA A 91 -10.95 -8.88 12.74
N LEU A 92 -10.06 -9.67 12.12
CA LEU A 92 -10.14 -11.12 12.08
C LEU A 92 -10.00 -11.69 13.49
N ASP A 93 -8.98 -11.27 14.23
CA ASP A 93 -8.75 -11.69 15.63
C ASP A 93 -10.00 -11.40 16.48
N LYS A 94 -10.59 -10.21 16.37
CA LYS A 94 -11.81 -9.85 17.12
C LYS A 94 -13.04 -10.67 16.72
N ALA A 95 -13.16 -11.06 15.46
CA ALA A 95 -14.30 -11.86 14.98
C ALA A 95 -14.16 -13.35 15.34
N CYS A 96 -12.92 -13.87 15.35
CA CYS A 96 -12.63 -15.30 15.51
C CYS A 96 -12.26 -15.71 16.95
N LEU A 97 -11.54 -14.88 17.71
CA LEU A 97 -11.17 -15.20 19.10
C LEU A 97 -12.38 -15.48 20.02
N PRO A 98 -13.49 -14.71 19.97
CA PRO A 98 -14.66 -15.00 20.79
C PRO A 98 -15.36 -16.31 20.44
N GLN A 99 -15.16 -16.82 19.22
CA GLN A 99 -15.73 -18.10 18.77
C GLN A 99 -14.86 -19.29 19.19
N LEU A 100 -13.54 -19.13 19.17
CA LEU A 100 -12.58 -20.15 19.62
C LEU A 100 -12.49 -20.28 21.15
N LEU A 101 -12.86 -19.22 21.88
CA LEU A 101 -12.94 -19.21 23.35
C LEU A 101 -14.31 -19.70 23.88
N ARG A 102 -15.28 -20.01 23.03
CA ARG A 102 -16.45 -20.77 23.49
C ARG A 102 -15.99 -22.20 23.74
N PRO A 103 -16.03 -22.70 24.99
CA PRO A 103 -15.90 -24.13 25.19
C PRO A 103 -17.05 -24.75 24.41
N THR A 104 -16.72 -25.57 23.42
CA THR A 104 -17.68 -26.52 22.85
C THR A 104 -18.44 -27.14 24.02
N CYS A 105 -19.77 -27.09 23.99
CA CYS A 105 -20.59 -27.87 24.90
C CYS A 105 -20.15 -29.34 24.82
N LEU A 106 -19.27 -29.75 25.74
CA LEU A 106 -19.19 -31.11 26.22
C LEU A 106 -20.14 -31.14 27.43
N CYS A 107 -21.37 -31.56 27.14
CA CYS A 107 -22.38 -32.21 27.99
C CYS A 107 -23.74 -32.02 27.30
#